data_AF-A0A549YFP1-F1
#
_entry.id   AF-A0A549YFP1-F1
#
_cell.length_a   1.000
_cell.length_b   1.000
_cell.length_c   1.000
_cell.angle_alpha   90.00
_cell.angle_beta   90.00
_cell.angle_gamma   90.00
#
_symmetry.space_group_name_H-M   'P 1'
#
loop_
_entity.id
_entity.type
_entity.pdbx_description
1 polymer ?
#
loop_
_entity_poly.entity_id
_entity_poly.type
_entity_poly.pdbx_seq_one_letter_code
_entity_poly.pdbx_strand_id
1 'polypeptide(L)'
;MSADDHDWESLFAESEADYLDALSIYICFLTTYLRNLWTIDNNDEREEAENQLMDSLVLTQTLHFHLLQRKMLLDSNFQRGDDFFNAQNLAGSLQELKKAVEKHTFTSQYTKSRCQQFLKQMTLYHPSIKIIQKDTDILPPWKSV
;
A
#
# COMPACT_ATOMS: atom_id res chain seq x y z
N MET A 1 6.41 -26.26 30.20
CA MET A 1 6.02 -25.05 29.45
C MET A 1 5.39 -24.12 30.46
N SER A 2 6.12 -23.10 30.90
CA SER A 2 5.70 -22.16 31.94
C SER A 2 4.80 -21.08 31.33
N ALA A 3 3.95 -20.48 32.16
CA ALA A 3 2.99 -19.44 31.76
C ALA A 3 3.62 -18.21 31.05
N ASP A 4 4.94 -18.00 31.16
CA ASP A 4 5.67 -16.90 30.50
C ASP A 4 5.87 -17.08 28.98
N ASP A 5 5.79 -18.30 28.44
CA ASP A 5 6.01 -18.52 27.00
C ASP A 5 4.82 -18.04 26.13
N HIS A 6 3.65 -17.82 26.74
CA HIS A 6 2.43 -17.39 26.03
C HIS A 6 2.24 -15.86 25.92
N ASP A 7 3.01 -15.05 26.67
CA ASP A 7 2.85 -13.60 26.65
C ASP A 7 3.44 -12.98 25.35
N TRP A 8 4.56 -13.53 24.87
CA TRP A 8 5.26 -13.01 23.69
C TRP A 8 4.46 -13.13 22.41
N GLU A 9 3.78 -14.26 22.17
CA GLU A 9 2.94 -14.44 20.97
C GLU A 9 1.81 -13.41 20.93
N SER A 10 1.19 -13.13 22.08
CA SER A 10 0.15 -12.11 22.21
C SER A 10 0.70 -10.71 21.97
N LEU A 11 1.83 -10.35 22.60
CA LEU A 11 2.49 -9.06 22.42
C LEU A 11 2.94 -8.83 20.96
N PHE A 12 3.42 -9.88 20.29
CA PHE A 12 3.77 -9.81 18.87
C PHE A 12 2.52 -9.62 18.01
N ALA A 13 1.45 -10.37 18.25
CA ALA A 13 0.21 -10.24 17.51
C ALA A 13 -0.41 -8.83 17.65
N GLU A 14 -0.40 -8.26 18.86
CA GLU A 14 -0.84 -6.89 19.11
C GLU A 14 0.03 -5.87 18.38
N SER A 15 1.36 -5.99 18.49
CA SER A 15 2.30 -5.14 17.74
C SER A 15 2.13 -5.24 16.21
N GLU A 16 1.81 -6.42 15.68
CA GLU A 16 1.50 -6.63 14.26
C GLU A 16 0.22 -5.88 13.86
N ALA A 17 -0.84 -6.01 14.66
CA ALA A 17 -2.11 -5.33 14.42
C ALA A 17 -1.96 -3.80 14.43
N ASP A 18 -1.30 -3.26 15.45
CA ASP A 18 -1.05 -1.82 15.60
C ASP A 18 -0.24 -1.25 14.44
N TYR A 19 0.81 -1.97 14.03
CA TYR A 19 1.61 -1.57 12.88
C TYR A 19 0.78 -1.54 11.60
N LEU A 20 -0.05 -2.56 11.36
CA LEU A 20 -0.86 -2.66 10.15
C LEU A 20 -1.91 -1.55 10.08
N ASP A 21 -2.52 -1.20 11.22
CA ASP A 21 -3.46 -0.08 11.31
C ASP A 21 -2.76 1.27 11.07
N ALA A 22 -1.66 1.52 11.78
CA ALA A 22 -0.85 2.73 11.60
C ALA A 22 -0.36 2.89 10.15
N LEU A 23 0.06 1.78 9.52
CA LEU A 23 0.46 1.77 8.12
C LEU A 23 -0.71 2.10 7.19
N SER A 24 -1.89 1.54 7.43
CA SER A 24 -3.10 1.84 6.64
C SER A 24 -3.44 3.33 6.69
N ILE A 25 -3.41 3.92 7.89
CA ILE A 25 -3.62 5.36 8.11
C ILE A 25 -2.55 6.18 7.38
N TYR A 26 -1.28 5.78 7.47
CA TYR A 26 -0.19 6.49 6.81
C TYR A 26 -0.30 6.46 5.27
N ILE A 27 -0.72 5.34 4.68
CA ILE A 27 -0.98 5.26 3.23
C ILE A 27 -2.14 6.19 2.81
N CYS A 28 -3.19 6.29 3.62
CA CYS A 28 -4.28 7.25 3.41
C CYS A 28 -3.76 8.70 3.48
N PHE A 29 -2.88 9.00 4.44
CA PHE A 29 -2.20 10.29 4.52
C PHE A 29 -1.39 10.59 3.25
N LEU A 30 -0.54 9.66 2.79
CA LEU A 30 0.25 9.83 1.56
C LEU A 30 -0.64 10.05 0.32
N THR A 31 -1.79 9.40 0.25
CA THR A 31 -2.77 9.60 -0.83
C THR A 31 -3.32 11.02 -0.81
N THR A 32 -3.63 11.54 0.38
CA THR A 32 -4.12 12.92 0.55
C THR A 32 -3.02 13.93 0.26
N TYR A 33 -1.80 13.68 0.74
CA TYR A 33 -0.62 14.49 0.45
C TYR A 33 -0.38 14.62 -1.06
N LEU A 34 -0.37 13.50 -1.79
CA LEU A 34 -0.22 13.48 -3.25
C LEU A 34 -1.30 14.30 -3.96
N ARG A 35 -2.57 14.19 -3.54
CA ARG A 35 -3.67 14.98 -4.12
C ARG A 35 -3.48 16.47 -3.89
N ASN A 36 -2.89 16.86 -2.76
CA ASN A 36 -2.60 18.27 -2.44
C ASN A 36 -1.39 18.81 -3.20
N LEU A 37 -0.51 17.97 -3.76
CA LEU A 37 0.62 18.46 -4.58
C LEU A 37 0.15 19.22 -5.83
N TRP A 38 -1.08 18.99 -6.30
CA TRP A 38 -1.65 19.76 -7.41
C TRP A 38 -1.87 21.24 -7.09
N THR A 39 -1.91 21.63 -5.82
CA THR A 39 -2.10 23.03 -5.44
C THR A 39 -0.78 23.81 -5.37
N ILE A 40 0.36 23.15 -5.60
CA ILE A 40 1.67 23.79 -5.60
C ILE A 40 1.96 24.30 -7.01
N ASP A 41 1.97 25.62 -7.17
CA ASP A 41 2.25 26.29 -8.45
C ASP A 41 3.74 26.32 -8.80
N ASN A 42 4.60 26.32 -7.77
CA ASN A 42 6.05 26.32 -7.95
C ASN A 42 6.56 24.91 -8.31
N ASN A 43 7.16 24.77 -9.48
CA ASN A 43 7.63 23.49 -9.99
C ASN A 43 8.78 22.88 -9.15
N ASP A 44 9.67 23.70 -8.61
CA ASP A 44 10.80 23.22 -7.80
C ASP A 44 10.32 22.70 -6.45
N GLU A 45 9.38 23.42 -5.82
CA GLU A 45 8.73 22.98 -4.57
C GLU A 45 7.92 21.70 -4.78
N ARG A 46 7.26 21.58 -5.92
CA ARG A 46 6.52 20.38 -6.30
C ARG A 46 7.46 19.19 -6.52
N GLU A 47 8.57 19.38 -7.21
CA GLU A 47 9.56 18.32 -7.42
C GLU A 47 10.14 17.82 -6.09
N GLU A 48 10.48 18.73 -5.18
CA GLU A 48 10.94 18.39 -3.83
C GLU A 48 9.89 17.58 -3.07
N ALA A 49 8.62 18.02 -3.10
CA ALA A 49 7.52 17.30 -2.46
C ALA A 49 7.27 15.91 -3.08
N GLU A 50 7.43 15.78 -4.40
CA GLU A 50 7.37 14.48 -5.10
C GLU A 50 8.53 13.55 -4.71
N ASN A 51 9.72 14.08 -4.47
CA ASN A 51 10.86 13.32 -3.95
C ASN A 51 10.61 12.87 -2.50
N GLN A 52 10.04 13.72 -1.66
CA GLN A 52 9.65 13.34 -0.29
C GLN A 52 8.59 12.24 -0.27
N LEU A 53 7.63 12.25 -1.20
CA LEU A 53 6.68 11.16 -1.40
C LEU A 53 7.41 9.86 -1.77
N MET A 54 8.38 9.93 -2.68
CA MET A 54 9.18 8.76 -3.08
C MET A 54 9.95 8.19 -1.89
N ASP A 55 10.63 9.02 -1.11
CA ASP A 55 11.36 8.60 0.09
C ASP A 55 10.43 7.97 1.14
N SER A 56 9.24 8.54 1.32
CA SER A 56 8.19 7.98 2.18
C SER A 56 7.76 6.59 1.72
N LEU A 57 7.64 6.37 0.40
CA LEU A 57 7.31 5.06 -0.16
C LEU A 57 8.45 4.04 0.02
N VAL A 58 9.71 4.46 -0.09
CA VAL A 58 10.89 3.60 0.17
C VAL A 58 10.89 3.13 1.62
N LEU A 59 10.70 4.06 2.57
CA LEU A 59 10.64 3.73 3.99
C LEU A 59 9.49 2.77 4.28
N THR A 60 8.32 3.08 3.74
CA THR A 60 7.12 2.26 3.90
C THR A 60 7.34 0.83 3.42
N GLN A 61 7.91 0.69 2.22
CA GLN A 61 8.23 -0.61 1.66
C GLN A 61 9.22 -1.39 2.55
N THR A 62 10.25 -0.71 3.05
CA THR A 62 11.28 -1.32 3.89
C THR A 62 10.67 -1.87 5.18
N LEU A 63 9.84 -1.08 5.85
CA LEU A 63 9.13 -1.51 7.05
C LEU A 63 8.18 -2.69 6.76
N HIS A 64 7.44 -2.59 5.65
CA HIS A 64 6.50 -3.62 5.24
C HIS A 64 7.21 -4.96 4.93
N PHE A 65 8.40 -4.89 4.32
CA PHE A 65 9.26 -6.04 4.08
C PHE A 65 9.78 -6.64 5.39
N HIS A 66 10.24 -5.82 6.35
CA HIS A 66 10.70 -6.33 7.64
C HIS A 66 9.60 -7.01 8.44
N LEU A 67 8.37 -6.49 8.41
CA LEU A 67 7.23 -7.15 9.02
C LEU A 67 6.97 -8.53 8.40
N LEU A 68 6.99 -8.62 7.06
CA LEU A 68 6.83 -9.88 6.35
C LEU A 68 7.94 -10.88 6.73
N GLN A 69 9.20 -10.43 6.78
CA GLN A 69 10.31 -11.27 7.20
C GLN A 69 10.12 -11.78 8.64
N ARG A 70 9.71 -10.91 9.56
CA ARG A 70 9.42 -11.31 10.94
C ARG A 70 8.33 -12.39 10.98
N LYS A 71 7.25 -12.21 10.22
CA LYS A 71 6.15 -13.19 10.16
C LYS A 71 6.62 -14.55 9.63
N MET A 72 7.40 -14.54 8.54
CA MET A 72 7.99 -15.76 7.97
C MET A 72 8.93 -16.50 8.93
N LEU A 73 9.61 -15.78 9.83
CA LEU A 73 10.52 -16.37 10.81
C LEU A 73 9.77 -16.97 12.01
N LEU A 74 8.69 -16.33 12.45
CA LEU A 74 7.93 -16.74 13.63
C LEU A 74 6.87 -17.81 13.31
N ASP A 75 6.32 -17.79 12.10
CA ASP A 75 5.30 -18.75 11.67
C ASP A 75 5.86 -19.63 10.55
N SER A 76 6.32 -20.83 10.94
CA SER A 76 6.89 -21.83 10.02
C SER A 76 5.91 -22.33 8.95
N ASN A 77 4.60 -22.10 9.12
CA ASN A 77 3.57 -22.46 8.16
C ASN A 77 3.11 -21.28 7.29
N PHE A 78 3.64 -20.07 7.52
CA PHE A 78 3.22 -18.87 6.81
C PHE A 78 3.49 -19.01 5.30
N GLN A 79 2.43 -18.92 4.50
CA GLN A 79 2.51 -18.83 3.06
C GLN A 79 2.32 -17.39 2.60
N ARG A 80 3.17 -16.96 1.67
CA ARG A 80 3.01 -15.63 1.04
C ARG A 80 1.65 -15.60 0.33
N GLY A 81 0.76 -14.73 0.79
CA GLY A 81 -0.62 -14.63 0.29
C GLY A 81 -1.67 -15.08 1.31
N ASP A 82 -1.27 -15.61 2.46
CA ASP A 82 -2.15 -15.76 3.63
C ASP A 82 -2.72 -14.39 4.03
N ASP A 83 -3.93 -14.39 4.59
CA ASP A 83 -4.73 -13.20 4.95
C ASP A 83 -4.09 -12.26 5.99
N PHE A 84 -2.79 -12.41 6.28
CA PHE A 84 -2.02 -11.59 7.21
C PHE A 84 -2.14 -10.09 6.92
N PHE A 85 -2.04 -9.70 5.65
CA PHE A 85 -2.23 -8.31 5.24
C PHE A 85 -3.68 -7.97 4.84
N ASN A 86 -4.63 -8.86 5.13
CA ASN A 86 -6.06 -8.59 4.93
C ASN A 86 -6.64 -7.71 6.07
N ALA A 87 -5.78 -7.30 7.02
CA ALA A 87 -6.10 -6.34 8.04
C ALA A 87 -6.57 -4.99 7.44
N GLN A 88 -7.77 -4.59 7.88
CA GLN A 88 -8.27 -3.21 7.95
C GLN A 88 -7.91 -2.30 6.76
N ASN A 89 -8.40 -2.67 5.58
CA ASN A 89 -8.40 -1.80 4.39
C ASN A 89 -7.02 -1.44 3.81
N LEU A 90 -5.90 -1.95 4.33
CA LEU A 90 -4.56 -1.59 3.84
C LEU A 90 -4.41 -1.85 2.34
N ALA A 91 -4.90 -2.99 1.87
CA ALA A 91 -4.91 -3.32 0.45
C ALA A 91 -5.77 -2.34 -0.38
N GLY A 92 -6.89 -1.86 0.18
CA GLY A 92 -7.71 -0.81 -0.41
C GLY A 92 -6.97 0.53 -0.47
N SER A 93 -6.38 0.96 0.64
CA SER A 93 -5.58 2.19 0.75
C SER A 93 -4.40 2.18 -0.24
N LEU A 94 -3.69 1.05 -0.38
CA LEU A 94 -2.61 0.89 -1.36
C LEU A 94 -3.11 0.99 -2.80
N GLN A 95 -4.27 0.42 -3.11
CA GLN A 95 -4.88 0.54 -4.44
C GLN A 95 -5.32 1.99 -4.73
N GLU A 96 -5.84 2.71 -3.75
CA GLU A 96 -6.18 4.12 -3.90
C GLU A 96 -4.94 4.98 -4.15
N LEU A 97 -3.87 4.78 -3.38
CA LEU A 97 -2.60 5.48 -3.59
C LEU A 97 -2.03 5.17 -4.97
N LYS A 98 -2.07 3.90 -5.40
CA LYS A 98 -1.64 3.50 -6.74
C LYS A 98 -2.40 4.24 -7.84
N LYS A 99 -3.73 4.32 -7.75
CA LYS A 99 -4.55 5.08 -8.69
C LYS A 99 -4.21 6.58 -8.66
N ALA A 100 -3.95 7.14 -7.48
CA ALA A 100 -3.55 8.54 -7.34
C ALA A 100 -2.20 8.81 -8.02
N VAL A 101 -1.20 7.94 -7.82
CA VAL A 101 0.12 8.02 -8.48
C VAL A 101 0.01 7.87 -10.01
N GLU A 102 -0.86 6.99 -10.51
CA GLU A 102 -1.08 6.85 -11.95
C GLU A 102 -1.64 8.13 -12.57
N LYS A 103 -2.59 8.77 -11.89
CA LYS A 103 -3.27 10.00 -12.33
C LYS A 103 -2.45 11.27 -12.10
N HIS A 104 -1.52 11.27 -11.14
CA HIS A 104 -0.68 12.44 -10.86
C HIS A 104 0.26 12.73 -12.03
N THR A 105 0.33 14.01 -12.40
CA THR A 105 1.31 14.53 -13.35
C THR A 105 2.58 14.86 -12.58
N PHE A 106 3.54 13.94 -12.55
CA PHE A 106 4.81 14.21 -11.88
C PHE A 106 5.65 15.21 -12.67
N THR A 107 6.44 16.01 -11.98
CA THR A 107 7.51 16.83 -12.58
C THR A 107 8.59 15.95 -13.17
N SER A 108 8.94 14.85 -12.48
CA SER A 108 9.94 13.89 -12.92
C SER A 108 9.34 12.52 -13.27
N GLN A 109 9.56 12.06 -14.50
CA GLN A 109 9.14 10.74 -14.94
C GLN A 109 9.89 9.61 -14.20
N TYR A 110 11.12 9.88 -13.77
CA TYR A 110 11.89 8.95 -12.94
C TYR A 110 11.18 8.73 -11.60
N THR A 111 10.81 9.81 -10.92
CA THR A 111 10.11 9.76 -9.62
C THR A 111 8.79 9.03 -9.75
N LYS A 112 7.99 9.34 -10.79
CA LYS A 112 6.74 8.59 -11.08
C LYS A 112 6.98 7.08 -11.19
N SER A 113 7.98 6.70 -11.99
CA SER A 113 8.28 5.30 -12.27
C SER A 113 8.76 4.55 -11.01
N ARG A 114 9.53 5.22 -10.15
CA ARG A 114 9.96 4.67 -8.85
C ARG A 114 8.80 4.50 -7.90
N CYS A 115 7.94 5.51 -7.72
CA CYS A 115 6.73 5.40 -6.91
C CYS A 115 5.85 4.24 -7.36
N GLN A 116 5.63 4.09 -8.67
CA GLN A 116 4.88 2.96 -9.24
C GLN A 116 5.55 1.61 -8.97
N GLN A 117 6.88 1.53 -9.06
CA GLN A 117 7.63 0.32 -8.76
C GLN A 117 7.47 -0.11 -7.29
N PHE A 118 7.63 0.84 -6.35
CA PHE A 118 7.48 0.56 -4.93
C PHE A 118 6.05 0.12 -4.57
N LEU A 119 5.04 0.81 -5.10
CA LEU A 119 3.64 0.43 -4.90
C LEU A 119 3.33 -0.95 -5.48
N LYS A 120 3.84 -1.25 -6.68
CA LYS A 120 3.70 -2.59 -7.27
C LYS A 120 4.30 -3.64 -6.35
N GLN A 121 5.52 -3.42 -5.85
CA GLN A 121 6.19 -4.37 -4.96
C GLN A 121 5.42 -4.57 -3.65
N MET A 122 4.89 -3.50 -3.03
CA MET A 122 4.05 -3.62 -1.84
C MET A 122 2.77 -4.42 -2.13
N THR A 123 2.09 -4.17 -3.25
CA THR A 123 0.87 -4.91 -3.61
C THR A 123 1.09 -6.40 -3.88
N LEU A 124 2.32 -6.85 -4.22
CA LEU A 124 2.62 -8.27 -4.42
C LEU A 124 2.52 -9.10 -3.13
N TYR A 125 2.57 -8.45 -1.97
CA TYR A 125 2.45 -9.13 -0.68
C TYR A 125 1.00 -9.36 -0.26
N HIS A 126 0.05 -8.72 -0.93
CA HIS A 126 -1.38 -8.88 -0.66
C HIS A 126 -2.00 -9.89 -1.63
N PRO A 127 -2.93 -10.75 -1.17
CA PRO A 127 -3.72 -11.56 -2.09
C PRO A 127 -4.40 -10.65 -3.11
N SER A 128 -4.41 -11.09 -4.36
CA SER A 128 -4.95 -10.29 -5.47
C SER A 128 -6.42 -9.96 -5.21
N ILE A 129 -6.71 -8.72 -4.85
CA ILE A 129 -8.09 -8.21 -4.87
C ILE A 129 -8.51 -8.24 -6.33
N LYS A 130 -9.29 -9.26 -6.72
CA LYS A 130 -10.07 -9.23 -7.95
C LYS A 130 -11.12 -8.15 -7.77
N ILE A 131 -10.76 -6.92 -8.13
CA ILE A 131 -11.76 -5.90 -8.42
C ILE A 131 -12.49 -6.45 -9.64
N ILE A 132 -13.72 -6.96 -9.45
CA ILE A 132 -14.65 -7.11 -10.55
C ILE A 132 -14.86 -5.68 -11.04
N GLN A 133 -14.09 -5.27 -12.05
CA GLN A 133 -14.44 -4.11 -12.85
C GLN A 133 -15.81 -4.48 -13.40
N LYS A 134 -16.82 -3.78 -12.88
CA LYS A 134 -18.18 -3.85 -13.43
C LYS A 134 -18.05 -3.17 -14.78
N ASP A 135 -17.62 -3.92 -15.78
CA ASP A 135 -17.48 -3.46 -17.15
C ASP A 135 -18.82 -2.86 -17.56
N THR A 136 -18.88 -1.55 -17.57
CA THR A 136 -20.03 -0.76 -18.00
C THR A 136 -20.20 -0.76 -19.52
N ASP A 137 -19.59 -1.71 -20.22
CA ASP A 137 -19.66 -1.86 -21.68
C ASP A 137 -20.38 -3.14 -22.12
N ILE A 138 -21.26 -3.70 -21.28
CA ILE A 138 -22.33 -4.57 -21.81
C ILE A 138 -23.39 -3.66 -22.42
N LEU A 139 -23.21 -3.32 -23.71
CA LEU A 139 -24.29 -2.81 -24.53
C LEU A 139 -25.42 -3.85 -24.50
N PRO A 140 -26.63 -3.49 -24.03
CA PRO A 140 -27.72 -4.43 -24.01
C PRO A 140 -28.11 -4.80 -25.46
N PRO A 141 -28.55 -6.05 -25.71
CA PRO A 141 -28.72 -6.61 -27.06
C PRO A 141 -29.78 -5.90 -27.92
N TRP A 142 -30.51 -4.92 -27.38
CA TRP A 142 -31.48 -4.10 -28.09
C TRP A 142 -30.95 -2.72 -28.53
N LYS A 143 -29.69 -2.37 -28.23
CA LYS A 143 -29.07 -1.11 -28.66
C LYS A 143 -28.09 -1.26 -29.83
N SER A 144 -27.97 -2.43 -30.44
CA SER A 144 -27.31 -2.59 -31.74
C SER A 144 -28.30 -2.33 -32.87
N VAL A 145 -28.60 -1.05 -33.13
CA VAL A 145 -29.20 -0.54 -34.37
C VAL A 145 -28.51 0.77 -34.73
#